data_AF-A0A942PLZ9-F1
#
_entry.id   AF-A0A942PLZ9-F1
#
_cell.length_a   1.000
_cell.length_b   1.000
_cell.length_c   1.000
_cell.angle_alpha   90.00
_cell.angle_beta   90.00
_cell.angle_gamma   90.00
#
_symmetry.space_group_name_H-M   'P 1'
#
loop_
_entity.id
_entity.type
_entity.pdbx_description
1 polymer ?
#
loop_
_entity_poly.entity_id
_entity_poly.type
_entity_poly.pdbx_seq_one_letter_code
_entity_poly.pdbx_strand_id
1 'polypeptide(L)'
;MKKWAIWMILCFGGPLLYAKTEAEIKTETANQFFMAGDYQKADQEYGKILQLPLLPWQKEIALYNKGNALLAQKKWNEALSQFQQIVPSETSFPLLASSLKTNLAVTRLFQGGQLLENEAGTKEAFTPIYVLRNALMGLQDAQKADCDLQRIEGSSVCEMSENLRLIMREARIYLALAIENNQQRQLFSSSVEKGVPLLLVGIKAISQDLYFLEEKAFSPAQREAYKTWFSANAQSWLPLWESMRAFFEKASSPLFDQSYQNFMQGLAFMQKEEWKKSLESMRLAEKSLQDLWQQIWKKQPFMALLQRLKHAYQSLEWQDPLSTWEAASLLEEQKQVQGQGREDRGEALQKSTEDLAKSVSFLKEKHSLLGRFFFEEAGEELKDLIVRMNSPPQVEDPIEILKKAIEKQRFALKLNQLQQKMQGSLEDVQKNVRNRQADTVAVISLFLEAVTKMQQKETSNPFSEKEWKDILSFVGKGYQKALAAAKILQEESPLSARASSLQEQAAKDWFIALEKLKNLEQVQKQKQEKNFSMQPAEQKIKQVFKMAQEMEKSDRALRQAYTPTPLNQGEKPW
;
A
#
# COMPACT_ATOMS: atom_id res chain seq x y z
N MET A 1 85.96 13.99 29.23
CA MET A 1 85.53 12.62 29.58
C MET A 1 84.20 12.67 30.33
N LYS A 2 83.16 12.13 29.67
CA LYS A 2 81.91 11.50 30.17
C LYS A 2 81.19 12.04 31.41
N LYS A 3 79.98 12.58 31.17
CA LYS A 3 78.76 12.36 31.97
C LYS A 3 77.56 12.28 31.02
N TRP A 4 76.45 11.74 31.55
CA TRP A 4 75.08 11.67 31.03
C TRP A 4 74.73 10.44 30.19
N ALA A 5 73.55 9.82 30.33
CA ALA A 5 72.65 9.61 31.46
C ALA A 5 71.70 8.52 30.99
N ILE A 6 71.67 7.45 31.77
CA ILE A 6 70.77 6.30 31.82
C ILE A 6 69.38 6.53 31.18
N TRP A 7 69.09 5.69 30.19
CA TRP A 7 67.75 5.27 29.79
C TRP A 7 67.04 4.53 30.92
N MET A 8 65.84 4.98 31.30
CA MET A 8 64.78 4.12 31.85
C MET A 8 63.42 4.80 31.62
N ILE A 9 62.81 4.53 30.46
CA ILE A 9 61.37 4.71 30.24
C ILE A 9 60.72 3.38 30.61
N LEU A 10 60.22 3.31 31.84
CA LEU A 10 59.36 2.24 32.34
C LEU A 10 57.90 2.68 32.20
N CYS A 11 57.15 1.89 31.44
CA CYS A 11 55.76 1.49 31.64
C CYS A 11 54.91 2.32 32.62
N PHE A 12 54.11 3.26 32.11
CA PHE A 12 52.83 3.63 32.71
C PHE A 12 51.73 3.59 31.63
N GLY A 13 51.39 2.38 31.20
CA GLY A 13 50.10 2.11 30.57
C GLY A 13 49.03 2.00 31.65
N GLY A 14 48.64 3.12 32.24
CA GLY A 14 47.43 3.16 33.06
C GLY A 14 46.20 3.06 32.14
N PRO A 15 45.21 2.21 32.43
CA PRO A 15 43.94 2.27 31.73
C PRO A 15 43.32 3.65 31.98
N LEU A 16 43.19 4.45 30.94
CA LEU A 16 42.34 5.65 30.97
C LEU A 16 40.92 5.17 31.29
N LEU A 17 40.52 5.25 32.56
CA LEU A 17 39.14 5.13 32.98
C LEU A 17 38.37 6.27 32.31
N TYR A 18 37.72 5.94 31.19
CA TYR A 18 36.86 6.88 30.49
C TYR A 18 35.68 7.19 31.40
N ALA A 19 35.63 8.42 31.94
CA ALA A 19 34.51 8.85 32.76
C ALA A 19 33.25 8.84 31.88
N LYS A 20 32.17 8.20 32.36
CA LYS A 20 30.88 8.20 31.66
C LYS A 20 30.44 9.64 31.41
N THR A 21 29.97 9.92 30.20
CA THR A 21 29.44 11.24 29.86
C THR A 21 28.11 11.48 30.58
N GLU A 22 27.71 12.75 30.74
CA GLU A 22 26.41 13.09 31.33
C GLU A 22 25.23 12.43 30.57
N ALA A 23 25.34 12.36 29.24
CA ALA A 23 24.35 11.69 28.39
C ALA A 23 24.26 10.19 28.69
N GLU A 24 25.38 9.50 28.93
CA GLU A 24 25.41 8.07 29.26
C GLU A 24 24.77 7.79 30.63
N ILE A 25 25.09 8.60 31.65
CA ILE A 25 24.51 8.45 32.99
C ILE A 25 22.99 8.66 32.96
N LYS A 26 22.53 9.68 32.24
CA LYS A 26 21.09 9.95 32.09
C LYS A 26 20.40 8.87 31.28
N THR A 27 21.03 8.33 30.24
CA THR A 27 20.48 7.22 29.44
C THR A 27 20.29 5.98 30.32
N GLU A 28 21.27 5.63 31.14
CA GLU A 28 21.16 4.52 32.09
C GLU A 28 20.01 4.71 33.08
N THR A 29 19.84 5.95 33.58
CA THR A 29 18.73 6.31 34.48
C THR A 29 17.36 6.18 33.76
N ALA A 30 17.25 6.67 32.53
CA ALA A 30 16.04 6.57 31.73
C ALA A 30 15.68 5.10 31.41
N ASN A 31 16.68 4.29 31.07
CA ASN A 31 16.52 2.85 30.81
C ASN A 31 16.04 2.13 32.09
N GLN A 32 16.54 2.50 33.28
CA GLN A 32 16.06 1.94 34.55
C GLN A 32 14.58 2.27 34.81
N PHE A 33 14.14 3.51 34.57
CA PHE A 33 12.72 3.86 34.68
C PHE A 33 11.86 3.06 33.70
N PHE A 34 12.33 2.89 32.46
CA PHE A 34 11.62 2.08 31.47
C PHE A 34 11.49 0.62 31.93
N MET A 35 12.58 0.01 32.42
CA MET A 35 12.57 -1.38 32.89
C MET A 35 11.71 -1.57 34.15
N ALA A 36 11.55 -0.52 34.96
CA ALA A 36 10.64 -0.51 36.09
C ALA A 36 9.15 -0.32 35.69
N GLY A 37 8.86 -0.12 34.40
CA GLY A 37 7.51 0.16 33.89
C GLY A 37 7.05 1.60 34.09
N ASP A 38 7.90 2.49 34.62
CA ASP A 38 7.61 3.92 34.76
C ASP A 38 7.91 4.66 33.45
N TYR A 39 7.12 4.34 32.43
CA TYR A 39 7.32 4.86 31.08
C TYR A 39 7.19 6.38 30.98
N GLN A 40 6.39 6.99 31.86
CA GLN A 40 6.25 8.44 31.90
C GLN A 40 7.54 9.12 32.37
N LYS A 41 8.18 8.61 33.44
CA LYS A 41 9.49 9.14 33.86
C LYS A 41 10.57 8.82 32.83
N ALA A 42 10.54 7.64 32.21
CA ALA A 42 11.48 7.30 31.14
C ALA A 42 11.40 8.30 29.97
N ASP A 43 10.19 8.60 29.48
CA ASP A 43 9.95 9.61 28.43
C ASP A 43 10.46 11.00 28.83
N GLN A 44 10.22 11.43 30.07
CA GLN A 44 10.74 12.70 30.59
C GLN A 44 12.27 12.74 30.60
N GLU A 45 12.93 11.67 31.05
CA GLU A 45 14.39 11.61 31.07
C GLU A 45 14.99 11.55 29.66
N TYR A 46 14.43 10.78 28.72
CA TYR A 46 14.85 10.84 27.31
C TYR A 46 14.64 12.22 26.70
N GLY A 47 13.55 12.91 27.07
CA GLY A 47 13.31 14.29 26.68
C GLY A 47 14.43 15.24 27.14
N LYS A 48 14.97 15.05 28.35
CA LYS A 48 16.11 15.82 28.87
C LYS A 48 17.41 15.47 28.14
N ILE A 49 17.64 14.18 27.83
CA ILE A 49 18.82 13.74 27.08
C ILE A 49 18.87 14.39 25.70
N LEU A 50 17.73 14.50 25.02
CA LEU A 50 17.63 15.13 23.69
C LEU A 50 17.94 16.64 23.68
N GLN A 51 18.02 17.30 24.84
CA GLN A 51 18.45 18.70 24.96
C GLN A 51 19.97 18.85 25.11
N LEU A 52 20.70 17.75 25.29
CA LEU A 52 22.15 17.75 25.39
C LEU A 52 22.79 17.85 23.99
N PRO A 53 24.06 18.31 23.90
CA PRO A 53 24.82 18.26 22.66
C PRO A 53 25.18 16.80 22.32
N LEU A 54 24.30 16.13 21.58
CA LEU A 54 24.47 14.73 21.18
C LEU A 54 25.14 14.60 19.81
N LEU A 55 25.96 13.55 19.65
CA LEU A 55 26.36 13.08 18.34
C LEU A 55 25.14 12.53 17.57
N PRO A 56 25.14 12.53 16.22
CA PRO A 56 24.00 12.07 15.44
C PRO A 56 23.46 10.69 15.86
N TRP A 57 24.35 9.71 16.04
CA TRP A 57 23.97 8.35 16.46
C TRP A 57 23.39 8.31 17.89
N GLN A 58 23.87 9.15 18.82
CA GLN A 58 23.32 9.24 20.18
C GLN A 58 21.92 9.83 20.15
N LYS A 59 21.71 10.82 19.28
CA LYS A 59 20.39 11.41 19.05
C LYS A 59 19.41 10.39 18.47
N GLU A 60 19.85 9.56 17.51
CA GLU A 60 19.05 8.46 16.95
C GLU A 60 18.59 7.48 18.04
N ILE A 61 19.50 7.04 18.91
CA ILE A 61 19.20 6.15 20.04
C ILE A 61 18.23 6.81 21.04
N ALA A 62 18.48 8.06 21.43
CA ALA A 62 17.62 8.77 22.37
C ALA A 62 16.20 8.98 21.81
N LEU A 63 16.06 9.29 20.51
CA LEU A 63 14.77 9.36 19.82
C LEU A 63 14.07 8.00 19.80
N TYR A 64 14.81 6.93 19.50
CA TYR A 64 14.27 5.57 19.46
C TYR A 64 13.75 5.15 20.83
N ASN A 65 14.55 5.35 21.89
CA ASN A 65 14.18 5.00 23.25
C ASN A 65 12.98 5.81 23.77
N LYS A 66 12.92 7.09 23.43
CA LYS A 66 11.75 7.92 23.72
C LYS A 66 10.51 7.41 23.00
N GLY A 67 10.64 7.03 21.73
CA GLY A 67 9.57 6.39 20.95
C GLY A 67 9.06 5.12 21.62
N ASN A 68 9.94 4.27 22.15
CA ASN A 68 9.55 3.07 22.88
C ASN A 68 8.80 3.39 24.19
N ALA A 69 9.25 4.40 24.94
CA ALA A 69 8.56 4.84 26.15
C ALA A 69 7.14 5.35 25.84
N LEU A 70 6.96 6.07 24.73
CA LEU A 70 5.65 6.54 24.27
C LEU A 70 4.78 5.40 23.75
N LEU A 71 5.35 4.44 23.02
CA LEU A 71 4.69 3.21 22.57
C LEU A 71 4.13 2.45 23.79
N ALA A 72 4.95 2.22 24.82
CA ALA A 72 4.52 1.54 26.03
C ALA A 72 3.41 2.30 26.81
N GLN A 73 3.36 3.63 26.67
CA GLN A 73 2.27 4.47 27.20
C GLN A 73 0.98 4.47 26.36
N LYS A 74 0.93 3.71 25.25
CA LYS A 74 -0.16 3.74 24.26
C LYS A 74 -0.33 5.10 23.57
N LYS A 75 0.72 5.92 23.56
CA LYS A 75 0.79 7.23 22.89
C LYS A 75 1.32 7.04 21.48
N TRP A 76 0.53 6.35 20.64
CA TRP A 76 0.97 5.83 19.34
C TRP A 76 1.38 6.92 18.36
N ASN A 77 0.64 8.03 18.32
CA ASN A 77 0.93 9.15 17.42
C ASN A 77 2.24 9.84 17.78
N GLU A 78 2.47 10.08 19.08
CA GLU A 78 3.72 10.66 19.55
C GLU A 78 4.91 9.72 19.33
N ALA A 79 4.73 8.41 19.59
CA ALA A 79 5.74 7.39 19.34
C ALA A 79 6.14 7.34 17.86
N LEU A 80 5.16 7.31 16.96
CA LEU A 80 5.38 7.31 15.51
C LEU A 80 6.17 8.55 15.06
N SER A 81 5.81 9.72 15.59
CA SER A 81 6.52 10.98 15.33
C SER A 81 7.98 10.96 15.81
N GLN A 82 8.28 10.33 16.95
CA GLN A 82 9.68 10.16 17.38
C GLN A 82 10.45 9.21 16.45
N PHE A 83 9.87 8.05 16.10
CA PHE A 83 10.52 7.08 15.22
C PHE A 83 10.77 7.62 13.82
N GLN A 84 9.83 8.39 13.26
CA GLN A 84 9.95 8.97 11.91
C GLN A 84 11.05 10.03 11.78
N GLN A 85 11.50 10.62 12.90
CA GLN A 85 12.64 11.55 12.90
C GLN A 85 13.98 10.83 12.72
N ILE A 86 14.02 9.50 12.88
CA ILE A 86 15.23 8.70 12.72
C ILE A 86 15.33 8.34 11.24
N VAL A 87 16.35 8.88 10.56
CA VAL A 87 16.68 8.55 9.17
C VAL A 87 17.92 7.67 9.21
N PRO A 88 17.80 6.34 9.08
CA PRO A 88 18.95 5.46 9.09
C PRO A 88 19.92 5.87 7.98
N SER A 89 21.15 6.19 8.37
CA SER A 89 22.26 6.44 7.46
C SER A 89 22.95 5.13 7.08
N GLU A 90 23.81 5.14 6.06
CA GLU A 90 24.69 3.99 5.77
C GLU A 90 25.61 3.62 6.95
N THR A 91 25.78 4.54 7.91
CA THR A 91 26.54 4.32 9.15
C THR A 91 25.67 3.98 10.36
N SER A 92 24.35 3.93 10.23
CA SER A 92 23.46 3.58 11.34
C SER A 92 23.60 2.09 11.68
N PHE A 93 23.54 1.78 12.97
CA PHE A 93 23.71 0.41 13.46
C PHE A 93 22.65 -0.52 12.82
N PRO A 94 23.04 -1.64 12.18
CA PRO A 94 22.09 -2.55 11.52
C PRO A 94 20.99 -3.05 12.46
N LEU A 95 21.34 -3.27 13.74
CA LEU A 95 20.37 -3.64 14.75
C LEU A 95 19.35 -2.53 15.02
N LEU A 96 19.78 -1.26 15.13
CA LEU A 96 18.86 -0.12 15.30
C LEU A 96 17.94 0.01 14.10
N ALA A 97 18.44 -0.20 12.89
CA ALA A 97 17.63 -0.17 11.67
C ALA A 97 16.56 -1.28 11.65
N SER A 98 16.90 -2.50 12.11
CA SER A 98 15.94 -3.59 12.27
C SER A 98 14.87 -3.25 13.31
N SER A 99 15.30 -2.90 14.53
CA SER A 99 14.42 -2.54 15.65
C SER A 99 13.50 -1.36 15.36
N LEU A 100 14.02 -0.30 14.73
CA LEU A 100 13.24 0.87 14.33
C LEU A 100 12.12 0.50 13.37
N LYS A 101 12.41 -0.31 12.35
CA LYS A 101 11.40 -0.72 11.36
C LYS A 101 10.33 -1.60 12.00
N THR A 102 10.73 -2.52 12.87
CA THR A 102 9.80 -3.34 13.66
C THR A 102 8.88 -2.45 14.49
N ASN A 103 9.43 -1.51 15.27
CA ASN A 103 8.62 -0.65 16.15
C ASN A 103 7.76 0.36 15.38
N LEU A 104 8.22 0.89 14.24
CA LEU A 104 7.40 1.68 13.32
C LEU A 104 6.17 0.89 12.84
N ALA A 105 6.35 -0.39 12.51
CA ALA A 105 5.27 -1.25 12.07
C ALA A 105 4.32 -1.61 13.23
N VAL A 106 4.85 -1.97 14.39
CA VAL A 106 4.07 -2.28 15.61
C VAL A 106 3.25 -1.07 16.06
N THR A 107 3.83 0.13 16.02
CA THR A 107 3.12 1.36 16.38
C THR A 107 1.92 1.59 15.46
N ARG A 108 2.09 1.38 14.14
CA ARG A 108 0.99 1.45 13.18
C ARG A 108 -0.04 0.34 13.40
N LEU A 109 0.39 -0.87 13.75
CA LEU A 109 -0.54 -1.95 14.09
C LEU A 109 -1.46 -1.53 15.25
N PHE A 110 -0.89 -1.05 16.36
CA PHE A 110 -1.69 -0.64 17.51
C PHE A 110 -2.56 0.59 17.23
N GLN A 111 -2.05 1.55 16.46
CA GLN A 111 -2.84 2.69 15.99
C GLN A 111 -4.05 2.21 15.16
N GLY A 112 -3.83 1.29 14.22
CA GLY A 112 -4.88 0.72 13.37
C GLY A 112 -5.92 -0.09 14.16
N GLY A 113 -5.47 -0.87 15.15
CA GLY A 113 -6.36 -1.60 16.06
C GLY A 113 -7.21 -0.66 16.91
N GLN A 114 -6.63 0.40 17.46
CA GLN A 114 -7.37 1.41 18.22
C GLN A 114 -8.42 2.13 17.34
N LEU A 115 -8.06 2.48 16.10
CA LEU A 115 -9.01 3.09 15.17
C LEU A 115 -10.17 2.14 14.86
N LEU A 116 -9.89 0.85 14.67
CA LEU A 116 -10.93 -0.15 14.43
C LEU A 116 -11.94 -0.25 15.60
N GLU A 117 -11.45 -0.19 16.84
CA GLU A 117 -12.29 -0.21 18.05
C GLU A 117 -13.09 1.09 18.23
N ASN A 118 -12.47 2.25 18.00
CA ASN A 118 -13.06 3.56 18.26
C ASN A 118 -14.02 4.02 17.15
N GLU A 119 -13.81 3.60 15.90
CA GLU A 119 -14.59 4.07 14.76
C GLU A 119 -15.95 3.39 14.63
N ALA A 120 -16.52 2.80 15.67
CA ALA A 120 -17.93 2.34 15.68
C ALA A 120 -18.92 3.52 15.52
N GLY A 121 -18.90 4.21 14.37
CA GLY A 121 -19.84 5.30 14.05
C GLY A 121 -19.35 6.44 13.14
N THR A 122 -18.11 6.47 12.64
CA THR A 122 -17.58 7.63 11.87
C THR A 122 -17.39 7.39 10.36
N LYS A 123 -17.32 8.49 9.58
CA LYS A 123 -17.14 8.53 8.12
C LYS A 123 -15.75 8.07 7.62
N GLU A 124 -14.86 7.69 8.54
CA GLU A 124 -13.45 7.40 8.27
C GLU A 124 -13.13 5.89 8.22
N ALA A 125 -14.12 5.04 7.93
CA ALA A 125 -14.00 3.57 7.93
C ALA A 125 -12.83 2.98 7.10
N PHE A 126 -12.20 3.79 6.24
CA PHE A 126 -11.02 3.40 5.46
C PHE A 126 -9.68 3.65 6.19
N THR A 127 -9.64 4.56 7.17
CA THR A 127 -8.44 4.93 7.91
C THR A 127 -7.79 3.74 8.63
N PRO A 128 -8.54 2.85 9.34
CA PRO A 128 -7.94 1.67 9.97
C PRO A 128 -7.28 0.75 8.94
N ILE A 129 -7.92 0.51 7.80
CA ILE A 129 -7.41 -0.31 6.70
C ILE A 129 -6.08 0.25 6.18
N TYR A 130 -6.04 1.55 5.91
CA TYR A 130 -4.84 2.23 5.43
C TYR A 130 -3.68 2.11 6.43
N VAL A 131 -3.95 2.37 7.71
CA VAL A 131 -2.93 2.29 8.78
C VAL A 131 -2.40 0.87 8.94
N LEU A 132 -3.28 -0.14 8.94
CA LEU A 132 -2.92 -1.57 9.08
C LEU A 132 -2.15 -2.10 7.87
N ARG A 133 -2.46 -1.63 6.64
CA ARG A 133 -1.66 -1.93 5.45
C ARG A 133 -0.25 -1.38 5.56
N ASN A 134 -0.11 -0.14 6.01
CA ASN A 134 1.21 0.45 6.23
C ASN A 134 1.98 -0.27 7.35
N ALA A 135 1.29 -0.84 8.34
CA ALA A 135 1.92 -1.74 9.31
C ALA A 135 2.50 -2.98 8.62
N LEU A 136 1.72 -3.69 7.78
CA LEU A 136 2.19 -4.86 7.05
C LEU A 136 3.35 -4.57 6.10
N MET A 137 3.31 -3.45 5.36
CA MET A 137 4.44 -3.00 4.53
C MET A 137 5.68 -2.75 5.39
N GLY A 138 5.52 -2.06 6.52
CA GLY A 138 6.61 -1.85 7.48
C GLY A 138 7.19 -3.15 8.04
N LEU A 139 6.37 -4.19 8.24
CA LEU A 139 6.85 -5.51 8.69
C LEU A 139 7.67 -6.23 7.61
N GLN A 140 7.38 -6.02 6.33
CA GLN A 140 8.22 -6.52 5.23
C GLN A 140 9.58 -5.81 5.22
N ASP A 141 9.59 -4.49 5.44
CA ASP A 141 10.82 -3.72 5.56
C ASP A 141 11.65 -4.15 6.78
N ALA A 142 10.97 -4.44 7.91
CA ALA A 142 11.56 -4.97 9.12
C ALA A 142 12.16 -6.36 8.88
N GLN A 143 11.44 -7.25 8.18
CA GLN A 143 11.94 -8.57 7.80
C GLN A 143 13.20 -8.47 6.96
N LYS A 144 13.24 -7.55 6.00
CA LYS A 144 14.43 -7.31 5.18
C LYS A 144 15.62 -6.85 6.04
N ALA A 145 15.40 -5.93 6.97
CA ALA A 145 16.45 -5.46 7.87
C ALA A 145 16.94 -6.56 8.83
N ASP A 146 16.03 -7.42 9.32
CA ASP A 146 16.37 -8.58 10.14
C ASP A 146 17.22 -9.59 9.33
N CYS A 147 16.87 -9.83 8.07
CA CYS A 147 17.69 -10.63 7.16
C CYS A 147 19.09 -10.04 6.96
N ASP A 148 19.18 -8.72 6.76
CA ASP A 148 20.47 -8.04 6.56
C ASP A 148 21.33 -8.14 7.83
N LEU A 149 20.74 -8.00 9.01
CA LEU A 149 21.40 -8.21 10.30
C LEU A 149 21.92 -9.66 10.44
N GLN A 150 21.08 -10.66 10.18
CA GLN A 150 21.48 -12.07 10.27
C GLN A 150 22.65 -12.42 9.33
N ARG A 151 22.68 -11.83 8.13
CA ARG A 151 23.80 -11.99 7.19
C ARG A 151 25.09 -11.39 7.73
N ILE A 152 25.01 -10.21 8.35
CA ILE A 152 26.16 -9.55 8.99
C ILE A 152 26.67 -10.41 10.16
N GLU A 153 25.76 -11.07 10.88
CA GLU A 153 26.09 -12.01 11.97
C GLU A 153 26.65 -13.36 11.47
N GLY A 154 26.70 -13.58 10.16
CA GLY A 154 27.29 -14.77 9.53
C GLY A 154 26.29 -15.88 9.18
N SER A 155 24.98 -15.64 9.29
CA SER A 155 23.98 -16.60 8.84
C SER A 155 23.93 -16.67 7.31
N SER A 156 23.88 -17.88 6.76
CA SER A 156 23.70 -18.14 5.33
C SER A 156 22.24 -18.14 4.90
N VAL A 157 21.31 -18.31 5.84
CA VAL A 157 19.86 -18.38 5.61
C VAL A 157 19.19 -17.28 6.40
N CYS A 158 18.33 -16.50 5.76
CA CYS A 158 17.46 -15.58 6.49
C CYS A 158 16.24 -16.34 7.00
N GLU A 159 16.06 -16.34 8.31
CA GLU A 159 14.87 -16.85 8.96
C GLU A 159 14.13 -15.70 9.64
N MET A 160 12.84 -15.55 9.34
CA MET A 160 12.02 -14.55 10.03
C MET A 160 11.89 -14.91 11.50
N SER A 161 12.28 -13.99 12.39
CA SER A 161 12.15 -14.14 13.83
C SER A 161 10.70 -14.43 14.25
N GLU A 162 10.55 -15.19 15.34
CA GLU A 162 9.21 -15.58 15.83
C GLU A 162 8.37 -14.37 16.24
N ASN A 163 8.99 -13.36 16.85
CA ASN A 163 8.30 -12.12 17.21
C ASN A 163 7.73 -11.42 15.97
N LEU A 164 8.53 -11.28 14.91
CA LEU A 164 8.09 -10.63 13.68
C LEU A 164 6.97 -11.43 12.99
N ARG A 165 7.06 -12.76 13.04
CA ARG A 165 6.02 -13.67 12.53
C ARG A 165 4.70 -13.50 13.27
N LEU A 166 4.72 -13.40 14.59
CA LEU A 166 3.55 -13.16 15.42
C LEU A 166 2.92 -11.79 15.13
N ILE A 167 3.73 -10.73 15.07
CA ILE A 167 3.25 -9.38 14.74
C ILE A 167 2.64 -9.34 13.34
N MET A 168 3.26 -10.00 12.35
CA MET A 168 2.73 -10.06 10.99
C MET A 168 1.41 -10.84 10.91
N ARG A 169 1.27 -11.92 11.68
CA ARG A 169 -0.01 -12.63 11.81
C ARG A 169 -1.08 -11.71 12.39
N GLU A 170 -0.78 -11.02 13.47
CA GLU A 170 -1.72 -10.12 14.15
C GLU A 170 -2.16 -8.98 13.23
N ALA A 171 -1.22 -8.35 12.52
CA ALA A 171 -1.53 -7.30 11.55
C ALA A 171 -2.44 -7.77 10.41
N ARG A 172 -2.29 -9.03 9.95
CA ARG A 172 -3.20 -9.62 8.95
C ARG A 172 -4.60 -9.83 9.52
N ILE A 173 -4.72 -10.28 10.77
CA ILE A 173 -6.01 -10.48 11.43
C ILE A 173 -6.74 -9.15 11.60
N TYR A 174 -6.08 -8.14 12.17
CA TYR A 174 -6.68 -6.81 12.32
C TYR A 174 -7.06 -6.20 10.97
N LEU A 175 -6.24 -6.37 9.94
CA LEU A 175 -6.58 -5.89 8.60
C LEU A 175 -7.82 -6.60 8.04
N ALA A 176 -7.92 -7.92 8.20
CA ALA A 176 -9.08 -8.68 7.77
C ALA A 176 -10.36 -8.20 8.49
N LEU A 177 -10.30 -8.00 9.81
CA LEU A 177 -11.42 -7.46 10.60
C LEU A 177 -11.79 -6.04 10.15
N ALA A 178 -10.81 -5.18 9.88
CA ALA A 178 -11.06 -3.83 9.38
C ALA A 178 -11.72 -3.84 8.00
N ILE A 179 -11.29 -4.72 7.10
CA ILE A 179 -11.90 -4.91 5.78
C ILE A 179 -13.34 -5.40 5.93
N GLU A 180 -13.59 -6.43 6.74
CA GLU A 180 -14.92 -6.99 6.97
C GLU A 180 -15.87 -5.94 7.57
N ASN A 181 -15.45 -5.25 8.63
CA ASN A 181 -16.24 -4.18 9.25
C ASN A 181 -16.56 -3.05 8.26
N ASN A 182 -15.58 -2.65 7.45
CA ASN A 182 -15.80 -1.65 6.41
C ASN A 182 -16.75 -2.18 5.33
N GLN A 183 -16.64 -3.43 4.90
CA GLN A 183 -17.56 -4.03 3.92
C GLN A 183 -19.00 -4.05 4.46
N GLN A 184 -19.22 -4.51 5.70
CA GLN A 184 -20.54 -4.50 6.33
C GLN A 184 -21.10 -3.09 6.42
N ARG A 185 -20.31 -2.10 6.87
CA ARG A 185 -20.73 -0.70 6.89
C ARG A 185 -21.03 -0.15 5.51
N GLN A 186 -20.22 -0.49 4.51
CA GLN A 186 -20.44 -0.08 3.13
C GLN A 186 -21.73 -0.70 2.59
N LEU A 187 -22.11 -1.91 2.99
CA LEU A 187 -23.40 -2.49 2.65
C LEU A 187 -24.55 -1.72 3.32
N PHE A 188 -24.45 -1.40 4.62
CA PHE A 188 -25.52 -0.67 5.34
C PHE A 188 -25.65 0.80 4.94
N SER A 189 -24.56 1.45 4.53
CA SER A 189 -24.50 2.84 4.07
C SER A 189 -24.41 2.95 2.54
N SER A 190 -24.63 1.85 1.82
CA SER A 190 -24.56 1.86 0.35
C SER A 190 -25.53 2.88 -0.18
N SER A 191 -25.03 3.78 -1.02
CA SER A 191 -25.90 4.61 -1.83
C SER A 191 -26.66 3.72 -2.82
N VAL A 192 -27.79 4.19 -3.33
CA VAL A 192 -28.55 3.47 -4.37
C VAL A 192 -27.67 3.08 -5.55
N GLU A 193 -26.78 3.99 -5.88
CA GLU A 193 -25.70 3.80 -6.81
C GLU A 193 -24.92 2.50 -6.52
N LYS A 194 -24.41 2.24 -5.32
CA LYS A 194 -23.62 1.03 -5.07
C LYS A 194 -24.48 -0.20 -4.76
N GLY A 195 -25.61 -0.01 -4.09
CA GLY A 195 -26.44 -1.10 -3.62
C GLY A 195 -27.17 -1.84 -4.73
N VAL A 196 -27.71 -1.12 -5.73
CA VAL A 196 -28.46 -1.77 -6.83
C VAL A 196 -27.58 -2.73 -7.66
N PRO A 197 -26.35 -2.38 -8.08
CA PRO A 197 -25.43 -3.31 -8.74
C PRO A 197 -25.06 -4.53 -7.88
N LEU A 198 -24.83 -4.33 -6.59
CA LEU A 198 -24.54 -5.43 -5.67
C LEU A 198 -25.72 -6.40 -5.57
N LEU A 199 -26.95 -5.87 -5.46
CA LEU A 199 -28.17 -6.69 -5.49
C LEU A 199 -28.34 -7.44 -6.82
N LEU A 200 -28.03 -6.81 -7.95
CA LEU A 200 -28.03 -7.46 -9.27
C LEU A 200 -27.04 -8.63 -9.33
N VAL A 201 -25.82 -8.45 -8.82
CA VAL A 201 -24.83 -9.54 -8.72
C VAL A 201 -25.34 -10.66 -7.81
N GLY A 202 -25.92 -10.32 -6.66
CA GLY A 202 -26.51 -11.28 -5.74
C GLY A 202 -27.60 -12.12 -6.41
N ILE A 203 -28.54 -11.49 -7.10
CA ILE A 203 -29.61 -12.19 -7.83
C ILE A 203 -29.06 -13.08 -8.95
N LYS A 204 -28.07 -12.61 -9.72
CA LYS A 204 -27.41 -13.42 -10.75
C LYS A 204 -26.72 -14.64 -10.18
N ALA A 205 -26.03 -14.50 -9.04
CA ALA A 205 -25.39 -15.61 -8.35
C ALA A 205 -26.42 -16.63 -7.85
N ILE A 206 -27.48 -16.17 -7.19
CA ILE A 206 -28.59 -17.02 -6.73
C ILE A 206 -29.28 -17.72 -7.93
N SER A 207 -29.39 -17.05 -9.07
CA SER A 207 -29.96 -17.66 -10.28
C SER A 207 -29.06 -18.78 -10.82
N GLN A 208 -27.73 -18.60 -10.83
CA GLN A 208 -26.76 -19.63 -11.21
C GLN A 208 -26.85 -20.85 -10.29
N ASP A 209 -26.94 -20.61 -8.99
CA ASP A 209 -27.15 -21.61 -7.96
C ASP A 209 -28.45 -22.40 -8.20
N LEU A 210 -29.54 -21.72 -8.54
CA LEU A 210 -30.84 -22.34 -8.86
C LEU A 210 -30.81 -23.18 -10.14
N TYR A 211 -30.08 -22.76 -11.19
CA TYR A 211 -29.88 -23.60 -12.37
C TYR A 211 -29.15 -24.90 -12.02
N PHE A 212 -28.10 -24.84 -11.20
CA PHE A 212 -27.41 -26.04 -10.72
C PHE A 212 -28.35 -26.98 -9.97
N LEU A 213 -29.25 -26.43 -9.15
CA LEU A 213 -30.27 -27.20 -8.45
C LEU A 213 -31.32 -27.83 -9.37
N GLU A 214 -31.68 -27.17 -10.47
CA GLU A 214 -32.65 -27.65 -11.45
C GLU A 214 -32.05 -28.74 -12.36
N GLU A 215 -30.80 -28.59 -12.80
CA GLU A 215 -30.17 -29.46 -13.80
C GLU A 215 -29.64 -30.79 -13.26
N LYS A 216 -29.37 -30.88 -11.95
CA LYS A 216 -28.71 -32.04 -11.34
C LYS A 216 -29.68 -32.89 -10.53
N ALA A 217 -29.58 -34.20 -10.70
CA ALA A 217 -30.28 -35.16 -9.85
C ALA A 217 -29.52 -35.35 -8.53
N PHE A 218 -30.20 -35.13 -7.41
CA PHE A 218 -29.63 -35.27 -6.07
C PHE A 218 -30.35 -36.33 -5.24
N SER A 219 -29.61 -36.98 -4.35
CA SER A 219 -30.21 -37.81 -3.30
C SER A 219 -31.03 -36.96 -2.32
N PRO A 220 -32.00 -37.52 -1.59
CA PRO A 220 -32.82 -36.76 -0.64
C PRO A 220 -31.98 -36.00 0.41
N ALA A 221 -30.92 -36.61 0.93
CA ALA A 221 -30.02 -35.98 1.90
C ALA A 221 -29.24 -34.80 1.30
N GLN A 222 -28.79 -34.93 0.04
CA GLN A 222 -28.13 -33.83 -0.66
C GLN A 222 -29.09 -32.69 -0.96
N ARG A 223 -30.35 -32.98 -1.33
CA ARG A 223 -31.36 -31.93 -1.57
C ARG A 223 -31.60 -31.08 -0.34
N GLU A 224 -31.81 -31.69 0.82
CA GLU A 224 -32.08 -30.94 2.05
C GLU A 224 -30.86 -30.12 2.49
N ALA A 225 -29.65 -30.68 2.36
CA ALA A 225 -28.41 -29.95 2.66
C ALA A 225 -28.20 -28.75 1.72
N TYR A 226 -28.40 -28.94 0.41
CA TYR A 226 -28.28 -27.88 -0.58
C TYR A 226 -29.38 -26.83 -0.40
N LYS A 227 -30.64 -27.22 -0.25
CA LYS A 227 -31.75 -26.30 0.06
C LYS A 227 -31.39 -25.39 1.23
N THR A 228 -30.93 -25.97 2.34
CA THR A 228 -30.52 -25.23 3.53
C THR A 228 -29.41 -24.23 3.20
N TRP A 229 -28.36 -24.68 2.52
CA TRP A 229 -27.20 -23.86 2.18
C TRP A 229 -27.56 -22.72 1.21
N PHE A 230 -28.20 -23.02 0.08
CA PHE A 230 -28.58 -22.03 -0.93
C PHE A 230 -29.62 -21.04 -0.39
N SER A 231 -30.57 -21.49 0.45
CA SER A 231 -31.53 -20.59 1.08
C SER A 231 -30.87 -19.65 2.07
N ALA A 232 -29.94 -20.14 2.90
CA ALA A 232 -29.17 -19.29 3.81
C ALA A 232 -28.29 -18.29 3.03
N ASN A 233 -27.65 -18.74 1.94
CA ASN A 233 -26.88 -17.87 1.06
C ASN A 233 -27.74 -16.77 0.44
N ALA A 234 -28.92 -17.11 -0.07
CA ALA A 234 -29.85 -16.13 -0.63
C ALA A 234 -30.40 -15.16 0.43
N GLN A 235 -30.69 -15.64 1.64
CA GLN A 235 -31.13 -14.80 2.77
C GLN A 235 -30.05 -13.85 3.27
N SER A 236 -28.77 -14.18 3.09
CA SER A 236 -27.66 -13.29 3.49
C SER A 236 -27.66 -11.93 2.78
N TRP A 237 -28.41 -11.80 1.68
CA TRP A 237 -28.60 -10.55 0.94
C TRP A 237 -29.71 -9.65 1.51
N LEU A 238 -30.56 -10.16 2.41
CA LEU A 238 -31.67 -9.39 3.00
C LEU A 238 -31.25 -8.07 3.66
N PRO A 239 -30.14 -8.00 4.42
CA PRO A 239 -29.72 -6.73 5.03
C PRO A 239 -29.46 -5.62 4.00
N LEU A 240 -28.91 -5.96 2.82
CA LEU A 240 -28.70 -4.98 1.74
C LEU A 240 -30.04 -4.56 1.12
N TRP A 241 -30.97 -5.50 0.90
CA TRP A 241 -32.32 -5.17 0.45
C TRP A 241 -33.04 -4.23 1.41
N GLU A 242 -32.97 -4.49 2.72
CA GLU A 242 -33.60 -3.67 3.76
C GLU A 242 -32.98 -2.27 3.82
N SER A 243 -31.64 -2.17 3.75
CA SER A 243 -30.94 -0.88 3.65
C SER A 243 -31.40 -0.08 2.42
N MET A 244 -31.50 -0.73 1.25
CA MET A 244 -31.95 -0.07 0.03
C MET A 244 -33.43 0.34 0.08
N ARG A 245 -34.27 -0.47 0.73
CA ARG A 245 -35.70 -0.19 0.91
C ARG A 245 -35.94 1.14 1.60
N ALA A 246 -35.19 1.43 2.66
CA ALA A 246 -35.31 2.70 3.39
C ALA A 246 -35.05 3.94 2.49
N PHE A 247 -34.22 3.78 1.45
CA PHE A 247 -34.00 4.84 0.47
C PHE A 247 -35.16 4.97 -0.51
N PHE A 248 -35.63 3.84 -1.05
CA PHE A 248 -36.66 3.84 -2.10
C PHE A 248 -38.09 4.03 -1.60
N GLU A 249 -38.37 3.75 -0.32
CA GLU A 249 -39.65 4.09 0.31
C GLU A 249 -39.89 5.61 0.26
N LYS A 250 -38.85 6.41 0.50
CA LYS A 250 -38.93 7.88 0.38
C LYS A 250 -39.08 8.35 -1.06
N ALA A 251 -38.50 7.61 -2.02
CA ALA A 251 -38.55 7.94 -3.44
C ALA A 251 -39.79 7.35 -4.16
N SER A 252 -40.58 6.52 -3.49
CA SER A 252 -41.74 5.79 -4.04
C SER A 252 -41.43 5.10 -5.36
N SER A 253 -40.37 4.28 -5.40
CA SER A 253 -39.94 3.59 -6.63
C SER A 253 -40.68 2.26 -6.83
N PRO A 254 -41.66 2.16 -7.76
CA PRO A 254 -42.42 0.93 -7.97
C PRO A 254 -41.55 -0.21 -8.50
N LEU A 255 -40.46 0.10 -9.21
CA LEU A 255 -39.53 -0.90 -9.73
C LEU A 255 -38.72 -1.57 -8.62
N PHE A 256 -38.33 -0.81 -7.58
CA PHE A 256 -37.65 -1.41 -6.44
C PHE A 256 -38.58 -2.31 -5.64
N ASP A 257 -39.80 -1.85 -5.35
CA ASP A 257 -40.80 -2.63 -4.62
C ASP A 257 -41.15 -3.92 -5.36
N GLN A 258 -41.40 -3.84 -6.68
CA GLN A 258 -41.66 -5.01 -7.50
C GLN A 258 -40.48 -5.99 -7.44
N SER A 259 -39.25 -5.49 -7.55
CA SER A 259 -38.08 -6.35 -7.49
C SER A 259 -37.93 -7.03 -6.12
N TYR A 260 -38.12 -6.29 -5.03
CA TYR A 260 -38.01 -6.82 -3.68
C TYR A 260 -39.07 -7.89 -3.42
N GLN A 261 -40.31 -7.67 -3.86
CA GLN A 261 -41.38 -8.67 -3.76
C GLN A 261 -41.08 -9.93 -4.55
N ASN A 262 -40.59 -9.80 -5.79
CA ASN A 262 -40.17 -10.94 -6.60
C ASN A 262 -39.01 -11.70 -5.94
N PHE A 263 -38.04 -11.00 -5.35
CA PHE A 263 -36.94 -11.62 -4.60
C PHE A 263 -37.47 -12.42 -3.39
N MET A 264 -38.34 -11.82 -2.57
CA MET A 264 -38.96 -12.48 -1.41
C MET A 264 -39.80 -13.69 -1.82
N GLN A 265 -40.54 -13.60 -2.93
CA GLN A 265 -41.29 -14.71 -3.48
C GLN A 265 -40.36 -15.84 -3.95
N GLY A 266 -39.24 -15.49 -4.59
CA GLY A 266 -38.21 -16.45 -5.00
C GLY A 266 -37.62 -17.20 -3.80
N LEU A 267 -37.34 -16.50 -2.69
CA LEU A 267 -36.91 -17.13 -1.43
C LEU A 267 -37.98 -18.11 -0.89
N ALA A 268 -39.26 -17.71 -0.90
CA ALA A 268 -40.34 -18.57 -0.44
C ALA A 268 -40.49 -19.84 -1.29
N PHE A 269 -40.28 -19.78 -2.61
CA PHE A 269 -40.25 -20.95 -3.49
C PHE A 269 -39.02 -21.83 -3.25
N MET A 270 -37.86 -21.24 -2.96
CA MET A 270 -36.64 -21.97 -2.63
C MET A 270 -36.82 -22.83 -1.37
N GLN A 271 -37.49 -22.29 -0.34
CA GLN A 271 -37.80 -23.03 0.88
C GLN A 271 -38.77 -24.21 0.66
N LYS A 272 -39.54 -24.18 -0.42
CA LYS A 272 -40.51 -25.23 -0.82
C LYS A 272 -39.95 -26.21 -1.86
N GLU A 273 -38.67 -26.08 -2.23
CA GLU A 273 -38.03 -26.87 -3.30
C GLU A 273 -38.64 -26.64 -4.70
N GLU A 274 -39.33 -25.51 -4.89
CA GLU A 274 -39.91 -25.13 -6.17
C GLU A 274 -38.88 -24.35 -7.03
N TRP A 275 -37.74 -24.98 -7.33
CA TRP A 275 -36.55 -24.33 -7.92
C TRP A 275 -36.85 -23.53 -9.19
N LYS A 276 -37.64 -24.10 -10.10
CA LYS A 276 -38.03 -23.46 -11.37
C LYS A 276 -38.83 -22.17 -11.13
N LYS A 277 -39.76 -22.17 -10.17
CA LYS A 277 -40.53 -20.97 -9.82
C LYS A 277 -39.66 -19.95 -9.09
N SER A 278 -38.77 -20.41 -8.23
CA SER A 278 -37.77 -19.54 -7.59
C SER A 278 -36.91 -18.83 -8.65
N LEU A 279 -36.43 -19.55 -9.66
CA LEU A 279 -35.64 -19.00 -10.76
C LEU A 279 -36.44 -17.99 -11.60
N GLU A 280 -37.70 -18.28 -11.90
CA GLU A 280 -38.58 -17.33 -12.59
C GLU A 280 -38.77 -16.03 -11.79
N SER A 281 -39.03 -16.14 -10.48
CA SER A 281 -39.11 -14.99 -9.58
C SER A 281 -37.80 -14.21 -9.51
N MET A 282 -36.64 -14.88 -9.46
CA MET A 282 -35.33 -14.22 -9.46
C MET A 282 -35.07 -13.47 -10.78
N ARG A 283 -35.44 -14.04 -11.93
CA ARG A 283 -35.35 -13.33 -13.24
C ARG A 283 -36.23 -12.08 -13.29
N LEU A 284 -37.43 -12.15 -12.72
CA LEU A 284 -38.32 -10.98 -12.64
C LEU A 284 -37.74 -9.90 -11.72
N ALA A 285 -37.16 -10.30 -10.58
CA ALA A 285 -36.44 -9.37 -9.71
C ALA A 285 -35.25 -8.72 -10.42
N GLU A 286 -34.41 -9.53 -11.08
CA GLU A 286 -33.27 -9.04 -11.87
C GLU A 286 -33.70 -8.00 -12.89
N LYS A 287 -34.75 -8.30 -13.67
CA LYS A 287 -35.26 -7.38 -14.70
C LYS A 287 -35.72 -6.05 -14.10
N SER A 288 -36.52 -6.08 -13.02
CA SER A 288 -36.99 -4.86 -12.36
C SER A 288 -35.83 -4.03 -11.78
N LEU A 289 -34.80 -4.66 -11.20
CA LEU A 289 -33.58 -3.95 -10.78
C LEU A 289 -32.79 -3.38 -11.96
N GLN A 290 -32.67 -4.10 -13.08
CA GLN A 290 -31.99 -3.60 -14.28
C GLN A 290 -32.70 -2.35 -14.83
N ASP A 291 -34.03 -2.39 -14.89
CA ASP A 291 -34.84 -1.25 -15.35
C ASP A 291 -34.68 -0.06 -14.38
N LEU A 292 -34.72 -0.31 -13.07
CA LEU A 292 -34.49 0.71 -12.04
C LEU A 292 -33.10 1.33 -12.20
N TRP A 293 -32.10 0.48 -12.39
CA TRP A 293 -30.71 0.89 -12.57
C TRP A 293 -30.52 1.82 -13.76
N GLN A 294 -31.11 1.45 -14.91
CA GLN A 294 -31.09 2.30 -16.09
C GLN A 294 -31.75 3.66 -15.85
N GLN A 295 -32.83 3.72 -15.06
CA GLN A 295 -33.48 4.99 -14.72
C GLN A 295 -32.61 5.90 -13.86
N ILE A 296 -31.89 5.33 -12.89
CA ILE A 296 -30.94 6.07 -12.04
C ILE A 296 -29.80 6.63 -12.91
N TRP A 297 -29.33 5.83 -13.87
CA TRP A 297 -28.11 6.13 -14.64
C TRP A 297 -28.29 7.06 -15.81
N LYS A 298 -29.42 7.00 -16.53
CA LYS A 298 -29.71 7.89 -17.67
C LYS A 298 -29.67 9.38 -17.31
N LYS A 299 -29.79 9.71 -16.02
CA LYS A 299 -29.80 11.11 -15.52
C LYS A 299 -28.40 11.66 -15.23
N GLN A 300 -27.36 10.83 -15.22
CA GLN A 300 -26.03 11.23 -14.79
C GLN A 300 -25.14 11.62 -15.99
N PRO A 301 -24.35 12.71 -15.89
CA PRO A 301 -23.36 13.03 -16.92
C PRO A 301 -22.33 11.90 -17.05
N PHE A 302 -21.98 11.53 -18.29
CA PHE A 302 -21.02 10.44 -18.55
C PHE A 302 -19.68 10.60 -17.80
N MET A 303 -19.14 11.81 -17.69
CA MET A 303 -17.93 12.05 -16.90
C MET A 303 -18.10 11.78 -15.41
N ALA A 304 -19.28 12.05 -14.84
CA ALA A 304 -19.57 11.72 -13.45
C ALA A 304 -19.58 10.19 -13.25
N LEU A 305 -20.10 9.44 -14.23
CA LEU A 305 -20.08 7.98 -14.22
C LEU A 305 -18.64 7.42 -14.30
N LEU A 306 -17.78 7.96 -15.17
CA LEU A 306 -16.37 7.54 -15.23
C LEU A 306 -15.61 7.86 -13.94
N GLN A 307 -15.79 9.05 -13.37
CA GLN A 307 -15.17 9.39 -12.09
C GLN A 307 -15.65 8.43 -11.00
N ARG A 308 -16.94 8.09 -10.98
CA ARG A 308 -17.47 7.12 -10.04
C ARG A 308 -16.82 5.74 -10.20
N LEU A 309 -16.71 5.21 -11.42
CA LEU A 309 -16.00 3.95 -11.67
C LEU A 309 -14.57 4.03 -11.14
N LYS A 310 -13.85 5.14 -11.38
CA LYS A 310 -12.49 5.34 -10.86
C LYS A 310 -12.45 5.25 -9.33
N HIS A 311 -13.39 5.87 -8.62
CA HIS A 311 -13.45 5.77 -7.16
C HIS A 311 -13.75 4.33 -6.70
N ALA A 312 -14.58 3.59 -7.44
CA ALA A 312 -14.86 2.19 -7.14
C ALA A 312 -13.62 1.31 -7.34
N TYR A 313 -12.87 1.47 -8.43
CA TYR A 313 -11.58 0.82 -8.64
C TYR A 313 -10.61 1.13 -7.51
N GLN A 314 -10.47 2.41 -7.13
CA GLN A 314 -9.61 2.81 -6.02
C GLN A 314 -10.02 2.11 -4.73
N SER A 315 -11.32 2.06 -4.41
CA SER A 315 -11.83 1.37 -3.21
C SER A 315 -11.47 -0.12 -3.20
N LEU A 316 -11.61 -0.82 -4.33
CA LEU A 316 -11.35 -2.26 -4.44
C LEU A 316 -9.86 -2.60 -4.56
N GLU A 317 -9.05 -1.68 -5.09
CA GLU A 317 -7.59 -1.79 -5.05
C GLU A 317 -7.10 -1.97 -3.60
N TRP A 318 -7.83 -1.42 -2.63
CA TRP A 318 -7.52 -1.55 -1.22
C TRP A 318 -7.98 -2.85 -0.55
N GLN A 319 -8.40 -3.86 -1.32
CA GLN A 319 -8.73 -5.18 -0.81
C GLN A 319 -7.62 -6.19 -1.13
N ASP A 320 -7.29 -7.04 -0.16
CA ASP A 320 -6.38 -8.18 -0.35
C ASP A 320 -6.85 -9.33 0.58
N PRO A 321 -7.45 -10.41 0.04
CA PRO A 321 -7.67 -10.67 -1.38
C PRO A 321 -8.73 -9.74 -1.99
N LEU A 322 -8.65 -9.55 -3.31
CA LEU A 322 -9.66 -8.82 -4.07
C LEU A 322 -11.01 -9.56 -3.99
N SER A 323 -12.06 -8.85 -3.60
CA SER A 323 -13.41 -9.41 -3.49
C SER A 323 -14.00 -9.76 -4.85
N THR A 324 -14.34 -11.05 -5.05
CA THR A 324 -14.98 -11.53 -6.29
C THR A 324 -16.33 -10.86 -6.54
N TRP A 325 -17.13 -10.65 -5.49
CA TRP A 325 -18.49 -10.11 -5.62
C TRP A 325 -18.48 -8.59 -5.88
N GLU A 326 -17.54 -7.85 -5.29
CA GLU A 326 -17.41 -6.41 -5.59
C GLU A 326 -16.80 -6.16 -6.97
N ALA A 327 -15.82 -6.98 -7.39
CA ALA A 327 -15.28 -6.92 -8.74
C ALA A 327 -16.37 -7.25 -9.79
N ALA A 328 -17.23 -8.24 -9.51
CA ALA A 328 -18.38 -8.56 -10.36
C ALA A 328 -19.40 -7.42 -10.39
N SER A 329 -19.62 -6.73 -9.27
CA SER A 329 -20.52 -5.58 -9.18
C SER A 329 -20.00 -4.41 -10.00
N LEU A 330 -18.71 -4.10 -9.87
CA LEU A 330 -18.04 -3.09 -10.66
C LEU A 330 -18.10 -3.40 -12.17
N LEU A 331 -18.01 -4.69 -12.55
CA LEU A 331 -18.13 -5.11 -13.94
C LEU A 331 -19.52 -4.80 -14.50
N GLU A 332 -20.57 -5.04 -13.72
CA GLU A 332 -21.93 -4.70 -14.12
C GLU A 332 -22.12 -3.18 -14.23
N GLU A 333 -21.58 -2.39 -13.29
CA GLU A 333 -21.56 -0.93 -13.40
C GLU A 333 -20.86 -0.48 -14.70
N GLN A 334 -19.70 -1.04 -14.98
CA GLN A 334 -18.89 -0.62 -16.11
C GLN A 334 -19.50 -0.97 -17.48
N LYS A 335 -20.11 -2.15 -17.61
CA LYS A 335 -20.88 -2.52 -18.83
C LYS A 335 -22.00 -1.52 -19.12
N GLN A 336 -22.64 -1.00 -18.08
CA GLN A 336 -23.70 0.00 -18.23
C GLN A 336 -23.15 1.35 -18.67
N VAL A 337 -21.98 1.77 -18.15
CA VAL A 337 -21.31 3.00 -18.62
C VAL A 337 -20.92 2.85 -20.09
N GLN A 338 -20.39 1.68 -20.45
CA GLN A 338 -19.99 1.37 -21.82
C GLN A 338 -21.13 1.52 -22.81
N GLY A 339 -22.34 1.06 -22.45
CA GLY A 339 -23.54 1.23 -23.28
C GLY A 339 -23.98 2.68 -23.52
N GLN A 340 -23.42 3.66 -22.81
CA GLN A 340 -23.71 5.10 -22.98
C GLN A 340 -22.61 5.87 -23.73
N GLY A 341 -21.46 5.25 -24.01
CA GLY A 341 -20.34 5.89 -24.71
C GLY A 341 -20.61 6.11 -26.20
N ARG A 342 -20.05 7.18 -26.78
CA ARG A 342 -19.93 7.34 -28.24
C ARG A 342 -18.86 6.36 -28.79
N GLU A 343 -18.94 6.00 -30.07
CA GLU A 343 -18.06 4.99 -30.71
C GLU A 343 -16.56 5.22 -30.48
N ASP A 344 -16.09 6.48 -30.52
CA ASP A 344 -14.69 6.87 -30.31
C ASP A 344 -14.20 6.68 -28.86
N ARG A 345 -15.11 6.68 -27.89
CA ARG A 345 -14.86 6.47 -26.46
C ARG A 345 -15.07 5.02 -26.04
N GLY A 346 -15.69 4.23 -26.93
CA GLY A 346 -16.06 2.84 -26.70
C GLY A 346 -14.85 1.92 -26.57
N GLU A 347 -13.78 2.13 -27.35
CA GLU A 347 -12.66 1.17 -27.44
C GLU A 347 -11.84 1.07 -26.14
N ALA A 348 -11.44 2.20 -25.54
CA ALA A 348 -10.67 2.18 -24.29
C ALA A 348 -11.50 1.66 -23.10
N LEU A 349 -12.79 2.03 -23.04
CA LEU A 349 -13.70 1.53 -22.02
C LEU A 349 -14.01 0.05 -22.23
N GLN A 350 -14.13 -0.41 -23.48
CA GLN A 350 -14.30 -1.81 -23.84
C GLN A 350 -13.12 -2.64 -23.37
N LYS A 351 -11.88 -2.22 -23.65
CA LYS A 351 -10.68 -2.91 -23.18
C LYS A 351 -10.67 -3.02 -21.66
N SER A 352 -10.94 -1.91 -20.96
CA SER A 352 -11.09 -1.93 -19.51
C SER A 352 -12.17 -2.93 -19.05
N THR A 353 -13.30 -3.03 -19.74
CA THR A 353 -14.40 -3.96 -19.39
C THR A 353 -13.98 -5.42 -19.61
N GLU A 354 -13.26 -5.70 -20.70
CA GLU A 354 -12.74 -7.03 -21.02
C GLU A 354 -11.73 -7.50 -19.98
N ASP A 355 -10.80 -6.63 -19.58
CA ASP A 355 -9.84 -6.94 -18.52
C ASP A 355 -10.54 -7.15 -17.17
N LEU A 356 -11.55 -6.33 -16.81
CA LEU A 356 -12.32 -6.56 -15.59
C LEU A 356 -13.13 -7.87 -15.65
N ALA A 357 -13.64 -8.25 -16.82
CA ALA A 357 -14.31 -9.53 -17.01
C ALA A 357 -13.34 -10.72 -16.82
N LYS A 358 -12.12 -10.64 -17.37
CA LYS A 358 -11.06 -11.62 -17.13
C LYS A 358 -10.73 -11.71 -15.64
N SER A 359 -10.61 -10.57 -14.97
CA SER A 359 -10.37 -10.50 -13.53
C SER A 359 -11.43 -11.29 -12.74
N VAL A 360 -12.71 -11.01 -12.97
CA VAL A 360 -13.83 -11.69 -12.30
C VAL A 360 -13.83 -13.20 -12.60
N SER A 361 -13.51 -13.62 -13.82
CA SER A 361 -13.40 -15.04 -14.17
C SER A 361 -12.31 -15.74 -13.35
N PHE A 362 -11.09 -15.20 -13.33
CA PHE A 362 -9.98 -15.78 -12.58
C PHE A 362 -10.25 -15.79 -11.07
N LEU A 363 -10.92 -14.77 -10.52
CA LEU A 363 -11.31 -14.74 -9.11
C LEU A 363 -12.30 -15.86 -8.78
N LYS A 364 -13.27 -16.15 -9.65
CA LYS A 364 -14.21 -17.27 -9.48
C LYS A 364 -13.50 -18.63 -9.51
N GLU A 365 -12.47 -18.77 -10.33
CA GLU A 365 -11.62 -19.96 -10.43
C GLU A 365 -10.55 -20.04 -9.32
N LYS A 366 -10.58 -19.14 -8.33
CA LYS A 366 -9.61 -19.05 -7.22
C LYS A 366 -8.17 -18.74 -7.65
N HIS A 367 -7.97 -18.19 -8.84
CA HIS A 367 -6.71 -17.67 -9.32
C HIS A 367 -6.52 -16.20 -8.90
N SER A 368 -6.35 -15.95 -7.60
CA SER A 368 -6.35 -14.60 -7.00
C SER A 368 -5.32 -13.64 -7.60
N LEU A 369 -4.11 -14.10 -7.90
CA LEU A 369 -3.07 -13.27 -8.51
C LEU A 369 -3.40 -12.83 -9.94
N LEU A 370 -3.96 -13.74 -10.74
CA LEU A 370 -4.42 -13.41 -12.11
C LEU A 370 -5.63 -12.50 -12.07
N GLY A 371 -6.58 -12.79 -11.18
CA GLY A 371 -7.71 -11.91 -10.89
C GLY A 371 -7.25 -10.50 -10.56
N ARG A 372 -6.26 -10.37 -9.68
CA ARG A 372 -5.68 -9.07 -9.33
C ARG A 372 -4.97 -8.41 -10.50
N PHE A 373 -4.18 -9.14 -11.27
CA PHE A 373 -3.46 -8.59 -12.43
C PHE A 373 -4.40 -7.91 -13.43
N PHE A 374 -5.45 -8.61 -13.86
CA PHE A 374 -6.41 -8.06 -14.82
C PHE A 374 -7.29 -6.96 -14.21
N PHE A 375 -7.53 -6.98 -12.90
CA PHE A 375 -8.21 -5.87 -12.22
C PHE A 375 -7.40 -4.57 -12.30
N GLU A 376 -6.09 -4.66 -12.07
CA GLU A 376 -5.18 -3.52 -12.14
C GLU A 376 -5.08 -2.95 -13.56
N GLU A 377 -4.96 -3.83 -14.57
CA GLU A 377 -5.00 -3.43 -15.99
C GLU A 377 -6.29 -2.69 -16.34
N ALA A 378 -7.44 -3.22 -15.92
CA ALA A 378 -8.73 -2.60 -16.18
C ALA A 378 -8.85 -1.19 -15.57
N GLY A 379 -8.36 -1.02 -14.34
CA GLY A 379 -8.36 0.28 -13.64
C GLY A 379 -7.46 1.32 -14.30
N GLU A 380 -6.27 0.91 -14.79
CA GLU A 380 -5.36 1.82 -15.50
C GLU A 380 -5.91 2.25 -16.87
N GLU A 381 -6.55 1.34 -17.62
CA GLU A 381 -7.23 1.70 -18.88
C GLU A 381 -8.33 2.75 -18.67
N LEU A 382 -9.13 2.59 -17.61
CA LEU A 382 -10.14 3.57 -17.22
C LEU A 382 -9.49 4.92 -16.83
N LYS A 383 -8.40 4.89 -16.08
CA LYS A 383 -7.65 6.09 -15.69
C LYS A 383 -7.11 6.82 -16.92
N ASP A 384 -6.51 6.10 -17.86
CA ASP A 384 -5.99 6.66 -19.11
C ASP A 384 -7.11 7.25 -19.98
N LEU A 385 -8.31 6.66 -20.00
CA LEU A 385 -9.49 7.23 -20.66
C LEU A 385 -9.90 8.56 -20.01
N ILE A 386 -10.02 8.60 -18.68
CA ILE A 386 -10.39 9.82 -17.95
C ILE A 386 -9.38 10.94 -18.18
N VAL A 387 -8.09 10.63 -18.19
CA VAL A 387 -7.04 11.62 -18.49
C VAL A 387 -7.20 12.13 -19.92
N ARG A 388 -7.39 11.25 -20.91
CA ARG A 388 -7.63 11.66 -22.31
C ARG A 388 -8.85 12.57 -22.48
N MET A 389 -9.89 12.38 -21.69
CA MET A 389 -11.10 13.20 -21.73
C MET A 389 -10.96 14.56 -21.03
N ASN A 390 -10.09 14.67 -20.03
CA ASN A 390 -9.91 15.89 -19.24
C ASN A 390 -8.71 16.74 -19.70
N SER A 391 -7.73 16.14 -20.37
CA SER A 391 -6.54 16.86 -20.80
C SER A 391 -6.85 17.72 -22.04
N PRO A 392 -6.51 19.02 -22.04
CA PRO A 392 -6.47 19.79 -23.28
C PRO A 392 -5.47 19.15 -24.27
N PRO A 393 -5.60 19.39 -25.58
CA PRO A 393 -4.84 18.65 -26.61
C PRO A 393 -3.30 18.76 -26.55
N GLN A 394 -2.72 19.53 -25.63
CA GLN A 394 -1.28 19.74 -25.50
C GLN A 394 -0.89 19.96 -24.04
N VAL A 395 -0.56 18.88 -23.32
CA VAL A 395 0.22 19.02 -22.08
C VAL A 395 1.67 19.21 -22.51
N GLU A 396 2.11 20.46 -22.70
CA GLU A 396 3.51 20.81 -23.01
C GLU A 396 4.37 20.97 -21.74
N ASP A 397 3.80 20.81 -20.53
CA ASP A 397 4.52 21.00 -19.27
C ASP A 397 5.42 19.79 -18.94
N PRO A 398 6.77 19.94 -18.91
CA PRO A 398 7.69 18.89 -18.53
C PRO A 398 7.41 18.27 -17.16
N ILE A 399 6.88 19.03 -16.19
CA ILE A 399 6.59 18.52 -14.84
C ILE A 399 5.45 17.51 -14.88
N GLU A 400 4.36 17.82 -15.58
CA GLU A 400 3.22 16.92 -15.73
C GLU A 400 3.57 15.68 -16.56
N ILE A 401 4.40 15.83 -17.60
CA ILE A 401 4.88 14.68 -18.38
C ILE A 401 5.76 13.76 -17.52
N LEU A 402 6.67 14.31 -16.71
CA LEU A 402 7.53 13.52 -15.84
C LEU A 402 6.73 12.82 -14.73
N LYS A 403 5.72 13.49 -14.13
CA LYS A 403 4.77 12.85 -13.20
C LYS A 403 4.09 11.65 -13.86
N LYS A 404 3.57 11.84 -15.08
CA LYS A 404 2.92 10.76 -15.85
C LYS A 404 3.87 9.60 -16.12
N ALA A 405 5.13 9.87 -16.47
CA ALA A 405 6.14 8.83 -16.68
C ALA A 405 6.43 8.03 -15.40
N ILE A 406 6.55 8.71 -14.25
CA ILE A 406 6.73 8.05 -12.95
C ILE A 406 5.53 7.17 -12.60
N GLU A 407 4.32 7.66 -12.80
CA GLU A 407 3.09 6.89 -12.56
C GLU A 407 3.04 5.63 -13.44
N LYS A 408 3.31 5.76 -14.74
CA LYS A 408 3.36 4.61 -15.66
C LYS A 408 4.46 3.62 -15.30
N GLN A 409 5.64 4.09 -14.89
CA GLN A 409 6.73 3.20 -14.45
C GLN A 409 6.40 2.43 -13.19
N ARG A 410 5.74 3.09 -12.21
CA ARG A 410 5.29 2.44 -10.98
C ARG A 410 4.22 1.39 -11.27
N PHE A 411 3.31 1.68 -12.21
CA PHE A 411 2.30 0.72 -12.65
C PHE A 411 2.93 -0.48 -13.39
N ALA A 412 3.85 -0.24 -14.32
CA ALA A 412 4.59 -1.31 -15.00
C ALA A 412 5.39 -2.20 -14.02
N LEU A 413 6.00 -1.60 -12.99
CA LEU A 413 6.65 -2.32 -11.90
C LEU A 413 5.64 -3.19 -11.11
N LYS A 414 4.49 -2.63 -10.75
CA LYS A 414 3.43 -3.32 -10.00
C LYS A 414 2.97 -4.59 -10.73
N LEU A 415 2.75 -4.51 -12.04
CA LEU A 415 2.36 -5.68 -12.84
C LEU A 415 3.47 -6.71 -12.96
N ASN A 416 4.72 -6.29 -13.16
CA ASN A 416 5.86 -7.20 -13.20
C ASN A 416 6.02 -7.95 -11.85
N GLN A 417 5.84 -7.25 -10.73
CA GLN A 417 5.84 -7.87 -9.40
C GLN A 417 4.68 -8.84 -9.19
N LEU A 418 3.48 -8.55 -9.73
CA LEU A 418 2.36 -9.49 -9.72
C LEU A 418 2.68 -10.73 -10.56
N GLN A 419 3.22 -10.55 -11.77
CA GLN A 419 3.64 -11.63 -12.65
C GLN A 419 4.67 -12.55 -11.98
N GLN A 420 5.67 -11.98 -11.29
CA GLN A 420 6.71 -12.75 -10.59
C GLN A 420 6.17 -13.66 -9.48
N LYS A 421 5.01 -13.33 -8.92
CA LYS A 421 4.35 -14.16 -7.90
C LYS A 421 3.52 -15.29 -8.48
N MET A 422 3.27 -15.29 -9.80
CA MET A 422 2.44 -16.31 -10.47
C MET A 422 3.23 -17.59 -10.72
N GLN A 423 2.55 -18.74 -10.62
CA GLN A 423 3.11 -20.02 -11.05
C GLN A 423 2.87 -20.20 -12.55
N GLY A 424 3.97 -20.34 -13.29
CA GLY A 424 3.90 -20.46 -14.74
C GLY A 424 3.80 -19.11 -15.45
N SER A 425 3.77 -19.18 -16.78
CA SER A 425 3.82 -18.00 -17.63
C SER A 425 2.65 -18.01 -18.60
N LEU A 426 1.83 -16.97 -18.55
CA LEU A 426 0.73 -16.72 -19.48
C LEU A 426 1.16 -15.66 -20.50
N GLU A 427 0.98 -15.96 -21.78
CA GLU A 427 1.38 -15.08 -22.89
C GLU A 427 0.71 -13.69 -22.80
N ASP A 428 -0.59 -13.66 -22.50
CA ASP A 428 -1.34 -12.41 -22.27
C ASP A 428 -0.72 -11.55 -21.16
N VAL A 429 -0.32 -12.17 -20.04
CA VAL A 429 0.31 -11.46 -18.91
C VAL A 429 1.66 -10.89 -19.32
N GLN A 430 2.50 -11.69 -20.00
CA GLN A 430 3.80 -11.23 -20.50
C GLN A 430 3.64 -10.06 -21.47
N LYS A 431 2.68 -10.17 -22.40
CA LYS A 431 2.39 -9.14 -23.40
C LYS A 431 1.97 -7.83 -22.72
N ASN A 432 1.09 -7.88 -21.73
CA ASN A 432 0.66 -6.69 -21.00
C ASN A 432 1.83 -6.03 -20.24
N VAL A 433 2.65 -6.81 -19.53
CA VAL A 433 3.84 -6.27 -18.82
C VAL A 433 4.82 -5.61 -19.79
N ARG A 434 5.10 -6.22 -20.94
CA ARG A 434 5.94 -5.65 -21.99
C ARG A 434 5.36 -4.35 -22.54
N ASN A 435 4.07 -4.34 -22.86
CA ASN A 435 3.39 -3.15 -23.39
C ASN A 435 3.44 -1.99 -22.41
N ARG A 436 3.16 -2.21 -21.13
CA ARG A 436 3.23 -1.15 -20.11
C ARG A 436 4.63 -0.59 -19.91
N GLN A 437 5.66 -1.43 -20.00
CA GLN A 437 7.03 -0.94 -19.97
C GLN A 437 7.36 -0.13 -21.22
N ALA A 438 6.91 -0.55 -22.40
CA ALA A 438 7.09 0.20 -23.64
C ALA A 438 6.38 1.57 -23.61
N ASP A 439 5.14 1.62 -23.10
CA ASP A 439 4.38 2.86 -22.92
C ASP A 439 5.13 3.86 -22.02
N THR A 440 5.74 3.34 -20.96
CA THR A 440 6.54 4.15 -20.03
C THR A 440 7.74 4.80 -20.73
N VAL A 441 8.45 4.02 -21.55
CA VAL A 441 9.59 4.52 -22.35
C VAL A 441 9.13 5.59 -23.34
N ALA A 442 7.97 5.41 -23.99
CA ALA A 442 7.44 6.36 -24.97
C ALA A 442 7.09 7.72 -24.35
N VAL A 443 6.56 7.76 -23.12
CA VAL A 443 6.22 9.03 -22.45
C VAL A 443 7.45 9.88 -22.15
N ILE A 444 8.61 9.27 -21.86
CA ILE A 444 9.85 10.03 -21.62
C ILE A 444 10.35 10.75 -22.87
N SER A 445 10.11 10.21 -24.06
CA SER A 445 10.43 10.93 -25.31
C SER A 445 9.69 12.26 -25.40
N LEU A 446 8.41 12.30 -24.98
CA LEU A 446 7.61 13.52 -24.92
C LEU A 446 8.19 14.53 -23.91
N PHE A 447 8.77 14.06 -22.81
CA PHE A 447 9.41 14.94 -21.83
C PHE A 447 10.61 15.66 -22.46
N LEU A 448 11.46 14.96 -23.20
CA LEU A 448 12.63 15.54 -23.86
C LEU A 448 12.23 16.58 -24.91
N GLU A 449 11.16 16.31 -25.67
CA GLU A 449 10.58 17.27 -26.62
C GLU A 449 10.05 18.52 -25.90
N ALA A 450 9.32 18.34 -24.80
CA ALA A 450 8.78 19.44 -24.01
C ALA A 450 9.88 20.33 -23.40
N VAL A 451 10.93 19.72 -22.86
CA VAL A 451 12.10 20.46 -22.35
C VAL A 451 12.78 21.23 -23.47
N THR A 452 12.95 20.63 -24.65
CA THR A 452 13.58 21.29 -25.80
C THR A 452 12.76 22.50 -26.27
N LYS A 453 11.43 22.36 -26.36
CA LYS A 453 10.52 23.47 -26.69
C LYS A 453 10.56 24.57 -25.65
N MET A 454 10.58 24.23 -24.36
CA MET A 454 10.69 25.20 -23.26
C MET A 454 12.00 25.98 -23.36
N GLN A 455 13.12 25.31 -23.59
CA GLN A 455 14.43 25.93 -23.79
C GLN A 455 14.51 26.83 -25.04
N GLN A 456 13.72 26.53 -26.09
CA GLN A 456 13.67 27.32 -27.32
C GLN A 456 12.75 28.55 -27.23
N LYS A 457 11.64 28.47 -26.48
CA LYS A 457 10.63 29.55 -26.36
C LYS A 457 11.02 30.64 -25.36
N GLU A 458 11.81 30.33 -24.34
CA GLU A 458 12.20 31.31 -23.32
C GLU A 458 13.53 32.01 -23.66
N THR A 459 13.46 33.24 -24.18
CA THR A 459 14.62 34.17 -24.25
C THR A 459 15.16 34.56 -22.87
N SER A 460 14.42 34.22 -21.81
CA SER A 460 14.80 34.35 -20.41
C SER A 460 14.57 33.01 -19.70
N ASN A 461 15.30 31.98 -20.11
CA ASN A 461 15.27 30.67 -19.47
C ASN A 461 15.56 30.85 -17.96
N PRO A 462 14.61 30.56 -17.06
CA PRO A 462 14.74 30.88 -15.65
C PRO A 462 15.61 29.83 -14.90
N PHE A 463 16.12 28.84 -15.63
CA PHE A 463 17.01 27.79 -15.16
C PHE A 463 18.42 27.95 -15.73
N SER A 464 19.43 27.75 -14.90
CA SER A 464 20.82 27.67 -15.34
C SER A 464 21.08 26.37 -16.10
N GLU A 465 22.03 26.42 -17.05
CA GLU A 465 22.50 25.24 -17.77
C GLU A 465 22.93 24.09 -16.83
N LYS A 466 23.52 24.45 -15.67
CA LYS A 466 23.92 23.50 -14.64
C LYS A 466 22.73 22.77 -14.01
N GLU A 467 21.63 23.47 -13.73
CA GLU A 467 20.41 22.89 -13.16
C GLU A 467 19.73 21.94 -14.16
N TRP A 468 19.62 22.35 -15.43
CA TRP A 468 19.10 21.47 -16.48
C TRP A 468 19.98 20.24 -16.69
N LYS A 469 21.31 20.40 -16.68
CA LYS A 469 22.24 19.27 -16.83
C LYS A 469 22.10 18.26 -15.68
N ASP A 470 21.88 18.73 -14.46
CA ASP A 470 21.65 17.85 -13.30
C ASP A 470 20.31 17.10 -13.42
N ILE A 471 19.21 17.81 -13.75
CA ILE A 471 17.90 17.20 -13.97
C ILE A 471 17.96 16.15 -15.10
N LEU A 472 18.50 16.53 -16.26
CA LEU A 472 18.59 15.66 -17.43
C LEU A 472 19.51 14.45 -17.18
N SER A 473 20.52 14.57 -16.31
CA SER A 473 21.33 13.44 -15.86
C SER A 473 20.49 12.37 -15.14
N PHE A 474 19.63 12.78 -14.22
CA PHE A 474 18.71 11.84 -13.54
C PHE A 474 17.65 11.27 -14.49
N VAL A 475 17.06 12.10 -15.35
CA VAL A 475 16.09 11.64 -16.36
C VAL A 475 16.72 10.61 -17.30
N GLY A 476 17.94 10.90 -17.79
CA GLY A 476 18.70 10.01 -18.67
C GLY A 476 19.08 8.67 -18.01
N LYS A 477 19.53 8.70 -16.74
CA LYS A 477 19.80 7.47 -15.98
C LYS A 477 18.54 6.61 -15.82
N GLY A 478 17.42 7.23 -15.46
CA GLY A 478 16.15 6.51 -15.35
C GLY A 478 15.68 5.94 -16.69
N TYR A 479 15.86 6.69 -17.79
CA TYR A 479 15.54 6.24 -19.15
C TYR A 479 16.36 5.02 -19.58
N GLN A 480 17.68 5.05 -19.35
CA GLN A 480 18.54 3.90 -19.63
C GLN A 480 18.13 2.65 -18.84
N LYS A 481 17.75 2.80 -17.58
CA LYS A 481 17.24 1.69 -16.74
C LYS A 481 15.90 1.17 -17.24
N ALA A 482 14.98 2.06 -17.64
CA ALA A 482 13.69 1.69 -18.21
C ALA A 482 13.85 0.93 -19.55
N LEU A 483 14.79 1.33 -20.41
CA LEU A 483 15.14 0.61 -21.63
C LEU A 483 15.78 -0.75 -21.34
N ALA A 484 16.70 -0.83 -20.38
CA ALA A 484 17.30 -2.08 -19.96
C ALA A 484 16.25 -3.06 -19.41
N ALA A 485 15.28 -2.56 -18.63
CA ALA A 485 14.15 -3.35 -18.16
C ALA A 485 13.28 -3.85 -19.34
N ALA A 486 12.97 -2.99 -20.30
CA ALA A 486 12.20 -3.36 -21.50
C ALA A 486 12.90 -4.47 -22.29
N LYS A 487 14.22 -4.35 -22.48
CA LYS A 487 15.04 -5.35 -23.16
C LYS A 487 15.03 -6.70 -22.43
N ILE A 488 15.20 -6.71 -21.11
CA ILE A 488 15.13 -7.93 -20.29
C ILE A 488 13.75 -8.59 -20.41
N LEU A 489 12.67 -7.81 -20.36
CA LEU A 489 11.31 -8.34 -20.48
C LEU A 489 11.04 -8.94 -21.87
N GLN A 490 11.75 -8.50 -22.91
CA GLN A 490 11.66 -9.03 -24.27
C GLN A 490 12.55 -10.27 -24.50
N GLU A 491 13.77 -10.28 -23.98
CA GLU A 491 14.82 -11.25 -24.32
C GLU A 491 15.03 -12.36 -23.27
N GLU A 492 14.82 -12.07 -21.98
CA GLU A 492 14.99 -13.03 -20.89
C GLU A 492 13.65 -13.67 -20.49
N SER A 493 13.71 -14.64 -19.56
CA SER A 493 12.52 -15.10 -18.84
C SER A 493 11.83 -13.89 -18.20
N PRO A 494 10.56 -13.60 -18.50
CA PRO A 494 9.87 -12.40 -18.01
C PRO A 494 9.55 -12.46 -16.51
N LEU A 495 9.99 -13.50 -15.81
CA LEU A 495 10.03 -13.60 -14.35
C LEU A 495 11.34 -13.04 -13.74
N SER A 496 12.18 -12.35 -14.53
CA SER A 496 13.47 -11.82 -14.09
C SER A 496 13.30 -10.71 -13.05
N ALA A 497 13.64 -11.01 -11.78
CA ALA A 497 13.68 -10.03 -10.67
C ALA A 497 14.56 -8.81 -10.99
N ARG A 498 15.51 -8.98 -11.91
CA ARG A 498 16.38 -7.91 -12.44
C ARG A 498 15.57 -6.81 -13.14
N ALA A 499 14.54 -7.17 -13.91
CA ALA A 499 13.68 -6.18 -14.57
C ALA A 499 12.96 -5.31 -13.54
N SER A 500 12.36 -5.92 -12.50
CA SER A 500 11.70 -5.18 -11.41
C SER A 500 12.65 -4.21 -10.71
N SER A 501 13.87 -4.65 -10.41
CA SER A 501 14.88 -3.79 -9.78
C SER A 501 15.24 -2.57 -10.65
N LEU A 502 15.37 -2.77 -11.96
CA LEU A 502 15.65 -1.66 -12.90
C LEU A 502 14.46 -0.70 -13.02
N GLN A 503 13.23 -1.21 -13.07
CA GLN A 503 12.01 -0.39 -13.07
C GLN A 503 11.90 0.46 -11.79
N GLU A 504 12.19 -0.11 -10.63
CA GLU A 504 12.21 0.59 -9.35
C GLU A 504 13.26 1.71 -9.33
N GLN A 505 14.49 1.40 -9.78
CA GLN A 505 15.55 2.39 -9.88
C GLN A 505 15.23 3.50 -10.88
N ALA A 506 14.58 3.20 -12.01
CA ALA A 506 14.13 4.19 -12.98
C ALA A 506 13.13 5.17 -12.35
N ALA A 507 12.13 4.65 -11.64
CA ALA A 507 11.15 5.48 -10.93
C ALA A 507 11.82 6.36 -9.85
N LYS A 508 12.83 5.83 -9.14
CA LYS A 508 13.61 6.59 -8.14
C LYS A 508 14.38 7.74 -8.77
N ASP A 509 15.09 7.50 -9.87
CA ASP A 509 15.83 8.55 -10.58
C ASP A 509 14.91 9.65 -11.10
N TRP A 510 13.78 9.28 -11.71
CA TRP A 510 12.80 10.26 -12.20
C TRP A 510 12.11 11.03 -11.08
N PHE A 511 11.87 10.40 -9.93
CA PHE A 511 11.35 11.10 -8.76
C PHE A 511 12.33 12.15 -8.25
N ILE A 512 13.63 11.85 -8.19
CA ILE A 512 14.68 12.83 -7.84
C ILE A 512 14.70 13.99 -8.85
N ALA A 513 14.58 13.69 -10.15
CA ALA A 513 14.49 14.72 -11.19
C ALA A 513 13.24 15.61 -11.01
N LEU A 514 12.09 15.02 -10.68
CA LEU A 514 10.84 15.74 -10.41
C LEU A 514 10.95 16.63 -9.16
N GLU A 515 11.55 16.14 -8.08
CA GLU A 515 11.80 16.95 -6.88
C GLU A 515 12.70 18.14 -7.20
N LYS A 516 13.76 17.95 -7.98
CA LYS A 516 14.63 19.03 -8.43
C LYS A 516 13.86 20.06 -9.26
N LEU A 517 13.05 19.62 -10.22
CA LEU A 517 12.20 20.50 -11.03
C LEU A 517 11.24 21.32 -10.15
N LYS A 518 10.53 20.68 -9.21
CA LYS A 518 9.61 21.36 -8.28
C LYS A 518 10.33 22.32 -7.35
N ASN A 519 11.48 21.92 -6.81
CA ASN A 519 12.28 22.77 -5.92
C ASN A 519 12.78 24.00 -6.66
N LEU A 520 13.08 23.90 -7.95
CA LEU A 520 13.47 25.06 -8.75
C LEU A 520 12.30 26.00 -9.03
N GLU A 521 11.10 25.49 -9.33
CA GLU A 521 9.89 26.32 -9.40
C GLU A 521 9.59 27.02 -8.06
N GLN A 522 9.77 26.29 -6.94
CA GLN A 522 9.58 26.84 -5.60
C GLN A 522 10.65 27.86 -5.24
N VAL A 523 11.92 27.62 -5.58
CA VAL A 523 13.02 28.58 -5.40
C VAL A 523 12.86 29.79 -6.30
N GLN A 524 12.23 29.67 -7.48
CA GLN A 524 11.84 30.83 -8.29
C GLN A 524 10.68 31.62 -7.64
N LYS A 525 9.70 30.94 -7.03
CA LYS A 525 8.64 31.56 -6.22
C LYS A 525 9.16 32.14 -4.89
N GLN A 526 10.25 31.58 -4.35
CA GLN A 526 10.86 31.96 -3.07
C GLN A 526 12.11 32.83 -3.22
N LYS A 527 12.63 33.10 -4.43
CA LYS A 527 13.68 34.12 -4.68
C LYS A 527 13.19 35.56 -4.44
N GLN A 528 12.09 35.72 -3.70
CA GLN A 528 11.73 36.89 -2.91
C GLN A 528 12.29 36.88 -1.47
N GLU A 529 12.89 35.81 -0.93
CA GLU A 529 13.51 35.81 0.40
C GLU A 529 14.66 34.77 0.55
N LYS A 530 15.66 35.12 1.36
CA LYS A 530 17.11 34.76 1.23
C LYS A 530 17.60 33.38 1.76
N ASN A 531 18.78 33.03 1.25
CA ASN A 531 19.68 31.88 1.46
C ASN A 531 20.41 31.77 2.83
N PHE A 532 20.90 30.56 3.19
CA PHE A 532 22.27 30.30 3.71
C PHE A 532 22.73 28.82 3.55
N SER A 533 24.05 28.56 3.55
CA SER A 533 24.72 27.28 3.22
C SER A 533 25.68 26.75 4.32
N MET A 534 26.09 25.48 4.28
CA MET A 534 27.17 24.90 5.11
C MET A 534 27.93 23.72 4.45
N GLN A 535 29.17 23.43 4.91
CA GLN A 535 30.11 22.39 4.44
C GLN A 535 30.62 21.46 5.59
N PRO A 536 31.26 20.29 5.30
CA PRO A 536 31.33 19.12 6.21
C PRO A 536 32.74 18.74 6.74
N ALA A 537 32.80 17.77 7.67
CA ALA A 537 34.01 17.27 8.35
C ALA A 537 34.14 15.73 8.32
N GLU A 538 35.30 15.23 7.87
CA GLU A 538 35.70 13.81 7.88
C GLU A 538 36.87 13.58 8.85
N GLN A 539 36.59 12.95 10.00
CA GLN A 539 37.61 12.26 10.82
C GLN A 539 37.03 11.27 11.87
N LYS A 540 35.71 11.00 11.88
CA LYS A 540 35.02 10.29 12.97
C LYS A 540 34.92 8.74 12.84
N ILE A 541 35.37 8.14 11.75
CA ILE A 541 35.01 6.74 11.39
C ILE A 541 35.70 5.67 12.27
N LYS A 542 36.89 5.93 12.82
CA LYS A 542 37.66 4.90 13.57
C LYS A 542 37.21 4.71 15.03
N GLN A 543 36.57 5.69 15.66
CA GLN A 543 36.03 5.57 17.03
C GLN A 543 34.69 4.83 17.06
N VAL A 544 33.88 4.97 16.01
CA VAL A 544 32.55 4.34 15.89
C VAL A 544 32.66 2.81 15.83
N PHE A 545 33.68 2.27 15.14
CA PHE A 545 33.87 0.83 14.99
C PHE A 545 34.25 0.10 16.29
N LYS A 546 34.99 0.76 17.19
CA LYS A 546 35.45 0.13 18.44
C LYS A 546 34.32 0.04 19.48
N MET A 547 33.45 1.05 19.51
CA MET A 547 32.28 1.10 20.39
C MET A 547 31.19 0.12 19.95
N ALA A 548 31.03 -0.09 18.64
CA ALA A 548 30.11 -1.09 18.06
C ALA A 548 30.40 -2.52 18.52
N GLN A 549 31.68 -2.91 18.60
CA GLN A 549 32.09 -4.26 19.02
C GLN A 549 31.93 -4.53 20.51
N GLU A 550 31.98 -3.51 21.36
CA GLU A 550 31.75 -3.62 22.80
C GLU A 550 30.25 -3.73 23.13
N MET A 551 29.40 -3.07 22.33
CA MET A 551 27.95 -3.11 22.47
C MET A 551 27.34 -4.45 22.01
N GLU A 552 27.85 -5.05 20.92
CA GLU A 552 27.41 -6.38 20.43
C GLU A 552 27.65 -7.51 21.46
N LYS A 553 28.73 -7.41 22.24
CA LYS A 553 29.07 -8.39 23.30
C LYS A 553 28.09 -8.36 24.47
N SER A 554 27.60 -7.19 24.85
CA SER A 554 26.62 -7.05 25.94
C SER A 554 25.23 -7.54 25.52
N ASP A 555 24.87 -7.37 24.25
CA ASP A 555 23.55 -7.70 23.73
C ASP A 555 23.36 -9.22 23.48
N ARG A 556 24.41 -9.92 23.02
CA ARG A 556 24.42 -11.40 22.91
C ARG A 556 24.27 -12.09 24.27
N ALA A 557 24.83 -11.52 25.33
CA ALA A 557 24.73 -12.06 26.68
C ALA A 557 23.30 -11.91 27.27
N LEU A 558 22.56 -10.87 26.86
CA LEU A 558 21.19 -10.61 27.31
C LEU A 558 20.13 -11.44 26.56
N ARG A 559 20.34 -11.72 25.26
CA ARG A 559 19.45 -12.57 24.45
C ARG A 559 19.44 -14.04 24.87
N GLN A 560 20.54 -14.54 25.43
CA GLN A 560 20.66 -15.92 25.89
C GLN A 560 20.02 -16.17 27.27
N ALA A 561 19.60 -15.12 27.97
CA ALA A 561 19.19 -15.20 29.37
C ALA A 561 17.67 -15.18 29.61
N TYR A 562 16.80 -14.90 28.62
CA TYR A 562 15.36 -14.70 28.89
C TYR A 562 14.41 -15.25 27.82
N THR A 563 13.29 -15.78 28.30
CA THR A 563 12.11 -16.27 27.56
C THR A 563 11.34 -15.14 26.84
N PRO A 564 10.56 -15.46 25.78
CA PRO A 564 9.92 -14.46 24.93
C PRO A 564 8.97 -13.54 25.70
N THR A 565 9.08 -12.24 25.44
CA THR A 565 8.29 -11.18 26.09
C THR A 565 6.87 -11.12 25.50
N PRO A 566 5.81 -10.87 26.29
CA PRO A 566 4.46 -10.68 25.77
C PRO A 566 4.38 -9.49 24.80
N LEU A 567 3.61 -9.64 23.71
CA LEU A 567 3.44 -8.72 22.57
C LEU A 567 3.13 -7.25 22.92
N ASN A 568 2.76 -6.94 24.15
CA ASN A 568 2.22 -5.63 24.56
C ASN A 568 3.26 -4.52 24.78
N GLN A 569 4.55 -4.74 24.50
CA GLN A 569 5.62 -3.82 24.93
C GLN A 569 6.59 -3.34 23.82
N GLY A 570 6.52 -3.87 22.59
CA GLY A 570 7.54 -3.59 21.56
C GLY A 570 8.93 -4.10 21.95
N GLU A 571 9.95 -3.83 21.12
CA GLU A 571 11.34 -4.14 21.50
C GLU A 571 11.83 -3.20 22.62
N LYS A 572 12.67 -3.72 23.51
CA LYS A 572 13.25 -2.95 24.63
C LYS A 572 14.03 -1.72 24.13
N PRO A 573 14.11 -0.63 24.91
CA PRO A 573 15.00 0.49 24.63
C PRO A 573 16.46 0.05 24.63
N TRP A 574 17.25 0.71 23.78
CA TRP A 574 18.69 0.56 23.58
C TRP A 574 19.52 1.07 24.76
#